data_AF-A0A7I7TEF6-F1
#
_entry.id   AF-A0A7I7TEF6-F1
#
_cell.length_a   1.000
_cell.length_b   1.000
_cell.length_c   1.000
_cell.angle_alpha   90.00
_cell.angle_beta   90.00
_cell.angle_gamma   90.00
#
_symmetry.space_group_name_H-M   'P 1'
#
loop_
_entity.id
_entity.type
_entity.pdbx_description
1 polymer ?
#
loop_
_entity_poly.entity_id
_entity_poly.type
_entity_poly.pdbx_seq_one_letter_code
_entity_poly.pdbx_strand_id
1 'polypeptide(L)'
;MSEIPSVRRLVARRLFTFAPPVITAGVIGASAVMAGATSSAAPVEAPTVKAVSSAVHPAALVSTDSATAAVSYRENAYPHLLEITTDAVGSDFGAEVPPNVASSAGVVTRPAVGLTRLLTTPVATHVHGARSATVAAEPAVAAPLDALAGVVRYYIGNGADAPTDCSGDECNGGNAGILFGNGGNGANGGRGGNAGLLFGFGGAGGDGVAATYDANGNPVDPASDGGVGGNGGALFGFGGTGGSGGANLSPGTGIAIAGDGGAGGRGGLFGQGGSGGAGGMASATDGTALGGNGGKGGTAILGVGGAGGAGGNAEATGSDPDDLAFGGDGGRGGTAVLGSGGAGGGGGYGDAYDAVDGAGGRGGDGGSVQWGAGGKGGTGGGGYSDNGKAHGGRGGAGGGGAALTSGGRGGDGGDAAAFGTGTALAGDAGDGGSGGVLGSTGRKGAGGEASDGANDSGATAAKAPKPATGAKSARRSSRR
;
A
#
# COMPACT_ATOMS: atom_id res chain seq x y z
N MET A 1 76.94 -5.63 -42.82
CA MET A 1 76.21 -4.71 -41.94
C MET A 1 74.88 -5.39 -41.63
N SER A 2 74.84 -6.32 -40.65
CA SER A 2 74.63 -6.07 -39.20
C SER A 2 73.21 -5.57 -38.91
N GLU A 3 72.38 -6.02 -37.97
CA GLU A 3 72.16 -7.27 -37.21
C GLU A 3 70.99 -6.96 -36.22
N ILE A 4 70.03 -7.89 -36.02
CA ILE A 4 69.20 -8.16 -34.79
C ILE A 4 68.04 -7.11 -34.47
N PRO A 5 67.02 -7.37 -33.59
CA PRO A 5 65.75 -8.10 -33.87
C PRO A 5 64.46 -7.60 -33.12
N SER A 6 63.35 -8.34 -33.29
CA SER A 6 62.31 -8.76 -32.30
C SER A 6 61.88 -7.88 -31.12
N VAL A 7 60.56 -7.60 -31.01
CA VAL A 7 59.79 -7.78 -29.76
C VAL A 7 58.38 -8.31 -30.06
N ARG A 8 58.11 -9.54 -29.61
CA ARG A 8 56.77 -10.13 -29.38
C ARG A 8 56.24 -9.66 -28.03
N ARG A 9 54.93 -9.37 -27.94
CA ARG A 9 54.01 -9.65 -26.80
C ARG A 9 52.59 -9.48 -27.33
N LEU A 10 51.89 -10.56 -27.72
CA LEU A 10 51.09 -11.43 -26.87
C LEU A 10 50.07 -10.65 -26.00
N VAL A 11 48.92 -10.32 -26.59
CA VAL A 11 47.68 -10.10 -25.84
C VAL A 11 46.64 -11.03 -26.44
N ALA A 12 46.40 -12.13 -25.73
CA ALA A 12 45.36 -13.08 -26.03
C ALA A 12 44.00 -12.43 -25.76
N ARG A 13 43.13 -12.45 -26.78
CA ARG A 13 41.69 -12.21 -26.66
C ARG A 13 41.10 -13.17 -25.63
N ARG A 14 40.56 -12.65 -24.53
CA ARG A 14 39.48 -13.32 -23.78
C ARG A 14 38.18 -12.61 -24.13
N LEU A 15 37.45 -13.18 -25.09
CA LEU A 15 36.01 -12.98 -25.22
C LEU A 15 35.37 -13.68 -24.01
N PHE A 16 34.80 -12.91 -23.08
CA PHE A 16 33.84 -13.46 -22.13
C PHE A 16 32.45 -13.26 -22.73
N THR A 17 31.92 -14.34 -23.30
CA THR A 17 30.50 -14.52 -23.58
C THR A 17 29.77 -14.66 -22.24
N PHE A 18 28.96 -13.67 -21.87
CA PHE A 18 27.96 -13.80 -20.81
C PHE A 18 26.80 -14.65 -21.35
N ALA A 19 26.67 -15.87 -20.85
CA ALA A 19 25.46 -16.68 -20.97
C ALA A 19 24.60 -16.46 -19.72
N PRO A 20 23.27 -16.33 -19.83
CA PRO A 20 22.40 -16.20 -18.67
C PRO A 20 22.32 -17.51 -17.88
N PRO A 21 22.14 -17.48 -16.55
CA PRO A 21 22.02 -18.69 -15.75
C PRO A 21 20.68 -19.40 -16.00
N VAL A 22 20.78 -20.68 -16.34
CA VAL A 22 19.71 -21.67 -16.31
C VAL A 22 19.34 -21.93 -14.86
N ILE A 23 18.14 -21.49 -14.45
CA ILE A 23 17.58 -21.85 -13.14
C ILE A 23 17.13 -23.31 -13.20
N THR A 24 17.89 -24.17 -12.54
CA THR A 24 17.54 -25.57 -12.32
C THR A 24 16.61 -25.64 -11.11
N ALA A 25 15.31 -25.83 -11.35
CA ALA A 25 14.32 -26.01 -10.29
C ALA A 25 14.52 -27.38 -9.62
N GLY A 26 15.12 -27.38 -8.43
CA GLY A 26 15.18 -28.53 -7.54
C GLY A 26 13.83 -28.72 -6.84
N VAL A 27 13.11 -29.77 -7.23
CA VAL A 27 11.90 -30.24 -6.54
C VAL A 27 12.30 -30.84 -5.19
N ILE A 28 11.88 -30.21 -4.09
CA ILE A 28 11.84 -30.86 -2.78
C ILE A 28 10.38 -31.19 -2.49
N GLY A 29 10.09 -32.49 -2.49
CA GLY A 29 8.78 -33.03 -2.18
C GLY A 29 8.45 -32.94 -0.70
N ALA A 30 7.21 -32.56 -0.43
CA ALA A 30 6.50 -32.95 0.77
C ALA A 30 5.15 -33.53 0.35
N SER A 31 5.03 -34.86 0.45
CA SER A 31 3.76 -35.59 0.56
C SER A 31 3.15 -35.26 1.95
N ALA A 32 1.85 -35.23 2.23
CA ALA A 32 0.73 -36.01 1.73
C ALA A 32 -0.63 -35.48 2.29
N VAL A 33 -1.68 -35.57 1.46
CA VAL A 33 -3.06 -36.06 1.76
C VAL A 33 -4.05 -35.19 2.55
N MET A 34 -5.10 -34.70 1.86
CA MET A 34 -6.49 -35.19 1.97
C MET A 34 -7.37 -34.65 0.82
N ALA A 35 -8.41 -35.41 0.47
CA ALA A 35 -9.12 -35.43 -0.81
C ALA A 35 -10.50 -34.73 -0.82
N GLY A 36 -10.99 -34.43 -2.05
CA GLY A 36 -12.41 -34.26 -2.43
C GLY A 36 -12.97 -32.85 -2.21
N ALA A 37 -13.72 -32.22 -3.12
CA ALA A 37 -14.56 -32.73 -4.19
C ALA A 37 -14.60 -31.74 -5.38
N THR A 38 -14.64 -32.30 -6.59
CA THR A 38 -14.99 -31.60 -7.83
C THR A 38 -16.50 -31.45 -7.93
N SER A 39 -17.00 -30.23 -8.15
CA SER A 39 -18.36 -30.01 -8.65
C SER A 39 -18.36 -28.96 -9.76
N SER A 40 -18.40 -29.50 -10.98
CA SER A 40 -19.08 -29.01 -12.19
C SER A 40 -19.72 -27.62 -12.13
N ALA A 41 -19.19 -26.72 -12.96
CA ALA A 41 -19.85 -25.49 -13.37
C ALA A 41 -21.09 -25.79 -14.24
N ALA A 42 -22.18 -25.08 -13.99
CA ALA A 42 -23.27 -24.85 -14.93
C ALA A 42 -23.48 -23.33 -15.06
N PRO A 43 -23.85 -22.83 -16.25
CA PRO A 43 -23.90 -21.39 -16.52
C PRO A 43 -25.18 -20.79 -15.92
N VAL A 44 -25.08 -19.62 -15.31
CA VAL A 44 -26.25 -18.86 -14.82
C VAL A 44 -26.37 -17.56 -15.59
N GLU A 45 -27.51 -17.41 -16.26
CA GLU A 45 -28.00 -16.21 -16.94
C GLU A 45 -28.16 -15.04 -15.98
N ALA A 46 -27.83 -13.84 -16.44
CA ALA A 46 -27.99 -12.58 -15.73
C ALA A 46 -29.47 -12.20 -15.55
N PRO A 47 -29.92 -11.76 -14.35
CA PRO A 47 -31.22 -11.12 -14.21
C PRO A 47 -31.13 -9.60 -14.41
N THR A 48 -32.07 -9.09 -15.20
CA THR A 48 -32.38 -7.67 -15.39
C THR A 48 -33.01 -7.09 -14.12
N VAL A 49 -32.40 -6.07 -13.51
CA VAL A 49 -32.97 -5.38 -12.34
C VAL A 49 -33.81 -4.19 -12.77
N LYS A 50 -35.08 -4.22 -12.38
CA LYS A 50 -36.06 -3.14 -12.50
C LYS A 50 -36.07 -2.35 -11.18
N ALA A 51 -35.63 -1.09 -11.21
CA ALA A 51 -35.59 -0.23 -10.04
C ALA A 51 -37.01 0.09 -9.53
N VAL A 52 -37.26 -0.19 -8.25
CA VAL A 52 -38.44 0.30 -7.52
C VAL A 52 -37.96 1.30 -6.48
N SER A 53 -38.30 2.56 -6.70
CA SER A 53 -38.16 3.68 -5.77
C SER A 53 -39.20 3.58 -4.66
N SER A 54 -38.81 3.75 -3.40
CA SER A 54 -39.73 4.02 -2.30
C SER A 54 -39.04 4.91 -1.26
N ALA A 55 -39.54 6.15 -1.16
CA ALA A 55 -39.11 7.16 -0.22
C ALA A 55 -39.90 7.06 1.08
N VAL A 56 -39.21 7.10 2.24
CA VAL A 56 -39.75 7.55 3.53
C VAL A 56 -38.63 8.23 4.33
N HIS A 57 -38.89 9.47 4.78
CA HIS A 57 -38.08 10.28 5.73
C HIS A 57 -38.80 10.33 7.10
N PRO A 58 -38.26 10.99 8.16
CA PRO A 58 -37.07 10.63 8.92
C PRO A 58 -37.33 10.64 10.45
N ALA A 59 -36.38 10.17 11.26
CA ALA A 59 -36.26 10.57 12.67
C ALA A 59 -34.78 10.67 13.06
N ALA A 60 -34.37 11.87 13.46
CA ALA A 60 -33.02 12.20 13.90
C ALA A 60 -32.78 11.80 15.35
N LEU A 61 -31.55 11.36 15.67
CA LEU A 61 -30.93 11.51 16.98
C LEU A 61 -29.41 11.66 16.79
N VAL A 62 -28.88 12.69 17.45
CA VAL A 62 -27.54 13.25 17.35
C VAL A 62 -26.53 12.39 18.13
N SER A 63 -25.34 12.16 17.56
CA SER A 63 -24.08 12.11 18.32
C SER A 63 -22.90 12.44 17.40
N THR A 64 -22.14 13.44 17.82
CA THR A 64 -20.95 14.03 17.19
C THR A 64 -19.69 13.23 17.50
N ASP A 65 -18.89 12.91 16.49
CA ASP A 65 -17.46 13.28 16.38
C ASP A 65 -16.78 12.46 15.27
N SER A 66 -16.46 13.12 14.16
CA SER A 66 -15.41 12.74 13.23
C SER A 66 -15.09 13.96 12.37
N ALA A 67 -13.92 14.56 12.61
CA ALA A 67 -13.39 15.64 11.80
C ALA A 67 -13.00 15.09 10.42
N THR A 68 -13.86 15.27 9.44
CA THR A 68 -13.51 15.16 8.02
C THR A 68 -13.03 16.52 7.53
N ALA A 69 -11.78 16.59 7.10
CA ALA A 69 -11.27 17.72 6.34
C ALA A 69 -11.99 17.74 4.98
N ALA A 70 -12.98 18.61 4.83
CA ALA A 70 -13.62 18.86 3.55
C ALA A 70 -12.69 19.73 2.69
N VAL A 71 -12.14 19.14 1.64
CA VAL A 71 -11.52 19.89 0.54
C VAL A 71 -12.65 20.46 -0.31
N SER A 72 -12.89 21.77 -0.19
CA SER A 72 -13.83 22.50 -1.02
C SER A 72 -13.20 22.83 -2.39
N TYR A 73 -13.69 22.22 -3.46
CA TYR A 73 -13.41 22.66 -4.83
C TYR A 73 -14.15 23.97 -5.12
N ARG A 74 -13.41 25.00 -5.56
CA ARG A 74 -13.97 26.10 -6.34
C ARG A 74 -13.42 26.02 -7.75
N GLU A 75 -14.30 25.86 -8.72
CA GLU A 75 -14.00 26.21 -10.11
C GLU A 75 -13.66 27.70 -10.17
N ASN A 76 -12.50 28.03 -10.74
CA ASN A 76 -12.30 29.23 -11.55
C ASN A 76 -11.04 29.06 -12.41
N ALA A 77 -11.14 29.55 -13.64
CA ALA A 77 -10.22 29.40 -14.75
C ALA A 77 -8.74 29.79 -14.47
N TYR A 78 -7.84 29.08 -15.15
CA TYR A 78 -6.37 29.26 -15.30
C TYR A 78 -5.88 30.70 -15.55
N PRO A 79 -4.56 31.01 -15.50
CA PRO A 79 -3.43 30.23 -14.93
C PRO A 79 -2.55 31.09 -13.99
N HIS A 80 -2.07 30.56 -12.86
CA HIS A 80 -0.86 31.09 -12.21
C HIS A 80 -0.04 29.96 -11.59
N LEU A 81 1.27 30.05 -11.84
CA LEU A 81 2.37 29.24 -11.33
C LEU A 81 2.16 28.84 -9.86
N LEU A 82 2.17 27.53 -9.61
CA LEU A 82 2.31 26.99 -8.27
C LEU A 82 3.79 27.09 -7.90
N GLU A 83 4.17 28.18 -7.26
CA GLU A 83 5.45 28.28 -6.56
C GLU A 83 5.34 27.41 -5.31
N ILE A 84 5.75 26.14 -5.42
CA ILE A 84 5.90 25.27 -4.27
C ILE A 84 7.11 25.80 -3.50
N THR A 85 6.83 26.64 -2.50
CA THR A 85 7.81 26.98 -1.48
C THR A 85 8.02 25.73 -0.63
N THR A 86 9.19 25.11 -0.81
CA THR A 86 9.68 23.95 -0.06
C THR A 86 10.13 24.35 1.35
N ASP A 87 9.20 24.87 2.16
CA ASP A 87 9.40 24.99 3.61
C ASP A 87 8.83 23.76 4.33
N ALA A 88 9.37 22.58 4.01
CA ALA A 88 9.19 21.37 4.81
C ALA A 88 10.27 20.31 4.55
N VAL A 89 11.52 20.71 4.32
CA VAL A 89 12.68 19.81 4.48
C VAL A 89 13.75 20.53 5.27
N GLY A 90 13.76 20.30 6.59
CA GLY A 90 14.86 20.67 7.47
C GLY A 90 14.47 21.56 8.64
N SER A 91 13.99 20.97 9.74
CA SER A 91 14.33 21.48 11.08
C SER A 91 13.92 20.48 12.17
N ASP A 92 14.86 19.61 12.55
CA ASP A 92 14.97 19.17 13.94
C ASP A 92 16.20 19.89 14.54
N PHE A 93 15.97 21.09 15.07
CA PHE A 93 16.85 21.74 16.06
C PHE A 93 15.97 22.23 17.21
N GLY A 94 16.23 21.70 18.41
CA GLY A 94 15.36 21.86 19.57
C GLY A 94 15.46 23.18 20.32
N ALA A 95 14.36 23.55 20.98
CA ALA A 95 14.30 24.25 22.27
C ALA A 95 12.86 24.20 22.82
N GLU A 96 12.72 23.94 24.12
CA GLU A 96 11.47 23.89 24.89
C GLU A 96 10.91 25.29 25.24
N VAL A 97 9.59 25.32 25.56
CA VAL A 97 8.83 26.20 26.51
C VAL A 97 7.64 27.03 25.90
N PRO A 98 6.45 27.14 26.57
CA PRO A 98 5.11 27.19 25.95
C PRO A 98 4.28 28.50 26.25
N PRO A 99 2.93 28.50 26.31
CA PRO A 99 1.99 29.04 25.32
C PRO A 99 1.23 30.32 25.75
N ASN A 100 0.65 31.07 24.79
CA ASN A 100 -0.63 31.82 24.89
C ASN A 100 -0.79 32.77 23.69
N VAL A 101 -1.96 32.77 23.04
CA VAL A 101 -2.93 33.90 22.92
C VAL A 101 -4.08 33.47 21.98
N ALA A 102 -5.30 33.62 22.48
CA ALA A 102 -6.57 33.43 21.78
C ALA A 102 -6.91 34.62 20.87
N SER A 103 -7.72 34.39 19.82
CA SER A 103 -8.56 35.45 19.23
C SER A 103 -9.83 34.88 18.58
N SER A 104 -10.83 35.74 18.51
CA SER A 104 -12.27 35.49 18.62
C SER A 104 -13.07 35.62 17.32
N ALA A 105 -14.15 34.82 17.24
CA ALA A 105 -15.51 35.08 16.74
C ALA A 105 -15.78 35.95 15.50
N GLY A 106 -16.58 35.39 14.58
CA GLY A 106 -17.36 36.14 13.58
C GLY A 106 -18.46 35.27 12.96
N VAL A 107 -19.62 35.17 13.60
CA VAL A 107 -20.83 34.52 13.07
C VAL A 107 -21.66 35.56 12.31
N VAL A 108 -21.91 35.33 11.02
CA VAL A 108 -22.83 36.14 10.19
C VAL A 108 -23.96 35.25 9.68
N THR A 109 -25.16 35.48 10.19
CA THR A 109 -26.44 34.89 9.75
C THR A 109 -26.96 35.59 8.49
N ARG A 110 -27.50 34.83 7.51
CA ARG A 110 -28.24 35.38 6.34
C ARG A 110 -29.67 34.84 6.29
N PRO A 111 -30.65 35.63 5.80
CA PRO A 111 -32.08 35.31 5.89
C PRO A 111 -32.63 34.50 4.70
N ALA A 112 -33.72 33.78 4.96
CA ALA A 112 -34.53 33.05 4.00
C ALA A 112 -35.50 33.97 3.24
N VAL A 113 -35.62 33.78 1.92
CA VAL A 113 -36.63 34.42 1.07
C VAL A 113 -37.50 33.32 0.47
N GLY A 114 -38.79 33.34 0.82
CA GLY A 114 -39.82 32.52 0.20
C GLY A 114 -40.40 33.20 -1.05
N LEU A 115 -40.86 32.39 -2.01
CA LEU A 115 -41.67 32.85 -3.13
C LEU A 115 -42.68 31.79 -3.55
N THR A 116 -43.95 32.17 -3.42
CA THR A 116 -45.18 31.43 -3.71
C THR A 116 -45.68 31.79 -5.10
N ARG A 117 -46.16 30.82 -5.91
CA ARG A 117 -47.07 30.98 -7.10
C ARG A 117 -47.25 29.61 -7.77
N LEU A 118 -48.33 29.24 -8.47
CA LEU A 118 -49.77 29.55 -8.51
C LEU A 118 -50.36 28.39 -9.34
N LEU A 119 -51.56 27.88 -9.03
CA LEU A 119 -52.24 26.82 -9.79
C LEU A 119 -52.63 27.27 -11.21
N THR A 120 -52.53 26.38 -12.20
CA THR A 120 -53.46 26.28 -13.35
C THR A 120 -53.52 24.85 -13.90
N THR A 121 -54.74 24.33 -14.05
CA THR A 121 -55.10 23.08 -14.76
C THR A 121 -55.39 23.35 -16.23
N PRO A 122 -55.25 22.35 -17.11
CA PRO A 122 -56.33 22.09 -18.07
C PRO A 122 -56.74 20.61 -18.22
N VAL A 123 -57.97 20.47 -18.72
CA VAL A 123 -58.81 19.27 -18.88
C VAL A 123 -58.46 18.47 -20.15
N ALA A 124 -58.83 17.20 -20.12
CA ALA A 124 -58.56 16.06 -21.01
C ALA A 124 -59.11 16.11 -22.45
N THR A 125 -58.53 15.26 -23.32
CA THR A 125 -59.24 14.54 -24.40
C THR A 125 -58.71 13.11 -24.60
N HIS A 126 -59.65 12.18 -24.84
CA HIS A 126 -59.47 10.73 -25.04
C HIS A 126 -59.12 10.36 -26.49
N VAL A 127 -58.35 9.28 -26.69
CA VAL A 127 -58.46 8.41 -27.89
C VAL A 127 -58.31 6.93 -27.47
N HIS A 128 -59.21 6.10 -27.98
CA HIS A 128 -59.34 4.65 -27.76
C HIS A 128 -58.24 3.83 -28.47
N GLY A 129 -57.85 2.68 -27.91
CA GLY A 129 -57.15 1.65 -28.68
C GLY A 129 -56.64 0.46 -27.87
N ALA A 130 -57.28 -0.70 -28.08
CA ALA A 130 -56.79 -2.07 -27.82
C ALA A 130 -56.52 -2.50 -26.36
N ARG A 131 -57.51 -3.19 -25.78
CA ARG A 131 -57.33 -4.14 -24.67
C ARG A 131 -56.50 -5.33 -25.18
N SER A 132 -55.23 -5.41 -24.79
CA SER A 132 -54.51 -6.68 -24.68
C SER A 132 -54.54 -7.09 -23.21
N ALA A 133 -55.19 -8.21 -22.93
CA ALA A 133 -55.16 -8.85 -21.63
C ALA A 133 -53.74 -9.34 -21.36
N THR A 134 -52.95 -8.55 -20.61
CA THR A 134 -51.82 -9.09 -19.87
C THR A 134 -52.43 -9.86 -18.71
N VAL A 135 -52.32 -11.19 -18.77
CA VAL A 135 -52.49 -12.04 -17.60
C VAL A 135 -51.50 -11.50 -16.56
N ALA A 136 -52.02 -10.88 -15.52
CA ALA A 136 -51.22 -10.54 -14.35
C ALA A 136 -50.65 -11.86 -13.83
N ALA A 137 -49.34 -12.08 -14.03
CA ALA A 137 -48.64 -13.13 -13.32
C ALA A 137 -48.89 -12.85 -11.84
N GLU A 138 -49.58 -13.78 -11.18
CA GLU A 138 -49.73 -13.75 -9.74
C GLU A 138 -48.33 -13.63 -9.12
N PRO A 139 -48.14 -12.83 -8.05
CA PRO A 139 -46.85 -12.76 -7.39
C PRO A 139 -46.52 -14.18 -6.93
N ALA A 140 -45.53 -14.80 -7.57
CA ALA A 140 -45.02 -16.08 -7.15
C ALA A 140 -44.60 -15.94 -5.69
N VAL A 141 -45.39 -16.52 -4.79
CA VAL A 141 -45.04 -16.61 -3.38
C VAL A 141 -43.72 -17.37 -3.36
N ALA A 142 -42.62 -16.68 -3.04
CA ALA A 142 -41.30 -17.28 -2.95
C ALA A 142 -41.42 -18.58 -2.17
N ALA A 143 -40.97 -19.68 -2.75
CA ALA A 143 -41.20 -21.00 -2.16
C ALA A 143 -40.63 -21.00 -0.73
N PRO A 144 -41.23 -21.74 0.23
CA PRO A 144 -40.74 -21.80 1.61
C PRO A 144 -39.24 -22.14 1.74
N LEU A 145 -38.69 -22.80 0.72
CA LEU A 145 -37.26 -23.10 0.60
C LEU A 145 -36.39 -21.89 0.26
N ASP A 146 -36.90 -20.89 -0.48
CA ASP A 146 -36.16 -19.65 -0.80
C ASP A 146 -36.03 -18.75 0.43
N ALA A 147 -37.08 -18.68 1.25
CA ALA A 147 -37.05 -17.98 2.53
C ALA A 147 -36.07 -18.64 3.51
N LEU A 148 -36.07 -19.97 3.59
CA LEU A 148 -35.13 -20.72 4.43
C LEU A 148 -33.68 -20.59 3.91
N ALA A 149 -33.47 -20.63 2.60
CA ALA A 149 -32.16 -20.41 2.00
C ALA A 149 -31.64 -18.98 2.22
N GLY A 150 -32.53 -17.98 2.28
CA GLY A 150 -32.18 -16.61 2.68
C GLY A 150 -31.68 -16.51 4.13
N VAL A 151 -32.39 -17.17 5.06
CA VAL A 151 -31.99 -17.23 6.47
C VAL A 151 -30.68 -18.00 6.65
N VAL A 152 -30.54 -19.15 5.99
CA VAL A 152 -29.29 -19.93 6.04
C VAL A 152 -28.13 -19.11 5.49
N ARG A 153 -28.26 -18.44 4.34
CA ARG A 153 -27.21 -17.57 3.78
C ARG A 153 -26.83 -16.41 4.69
N TYR A 154 -27.80 -15.84 5.39
CA TYR A 154 -27.56 -14.74 6.33
C TYR A 154 -26.70 -15.16 7.53
N TYR A 155 -26.86 -16.41 8.01
CA TYR A 155 -26.07 -16.93 9.12
C TYR A 155 -24.82 -17.70 8.68
N ILE A 156 -24.87 -18.34 7.52
CA ILE A 156 -23.89 -19.29 6.98
C ILE A 156 -23.78 -19.06 5.49
N GLY A 157 -22.74 -18.35 5.07
CA GLY A 157 -22.55 -18.05 3.66
C GLY A 157 -21.29 -17.24 3.41
N ASN A 158 -20.68 -17.44 2.24
CA ASN A 158 -19.59 -16.58 1.81
C ASN A 158 -20.15 -15.25 1.32
N GLY A 159 -19.35 -14.20 1.48
CA GLY A 159 -19.56 -12.94 0.80
C GLY A 159 -19.37 -13.09 -0.70
N ALA A 160 -20.11 -12.28 -1.47
CA ALA A 160 -19.95 -12.24 -2.91
C ALA A 160 -18.67 -11.47 -3.27
N ASP A 161 -17.89 -12.00 -4.21
CA ASP A 161 -16.79 -11.24 -4.80
C ASP A 161 -17.34 -10.05 -5.59
N ALA A 162 -16.60 -8.94 -5.57
CA ALA A 162 -16.90 -7.80 -6.41
C ALA A 162 -16.75 -8.16 -7.90
N PRO A 163 -17.65 -7.69 -8.78
CA PRO A 163 -17.48 -7.80 -10.22
C PRO A 163 -16.21 -7.08 -10.69
N THR A 164 -15.54 -7.57 -11.71
CA THR A 164 -14.31 -6.93 -12.24
C THR A 164 -14.57 -5.65 -13.03
N ASP A 165 -15.80 -5.46 -13.51
CA ASP A 165 -16.28 -4.30 -14.26
C ASP A 165 -17.02 -3.27 -13.38
N CYS A 166 -16.86 -3.38 -12.06
CA CYS A 166 -17.42 -2.45 -11.10
C CYS A 166 -16.70 -1.09 -11.15
N SER A 167 -17.39 -0.08 -10.62
CA SER A 167 -16.80 1.18 -10.17
C SER A 167 -17.39 1.54 -8.81
N GLY A 168 -16.74 2.42 -8.04
CA GLY A 168 -17.28 2.89 -6.77
C GLY A 168 -17.43 1.80 -5.70
N ASP A 169 -18.55 1.81 -4.98
CA ASP A 169 -18.76 0.94 -3.82
C ASP A 169 -19.09 -0.51 -4.19
N GLU A 170 -19.55 -0.73 -5.42
CA GLU A 170 -19.83 -2.04 -6.02
C GLU A 170 -18.56 -2.89 -6.15
N CYS A 171 -17.39 -2.24 -6.10
CA CYS A 171 -16.09 -2.88 -6.09
C CYS A 171 -15.70 -3.48 -4.74
N ASN A 172 -16.50 -3.27 -3.70
CA ASN A 172 -16.25 -3.90 -2.41
C ASN A 172 -16.78 -5.33 -2.40
N GLY A 173 -15.94 -6.26 -1.94
CA GLY A 173 -16.34 -7.62 -1.64
C GLY A 173 -17.38 -7.67 -0.54
N GLY A 174 -18.39 -8.50 -0.73
CA GLY A 174 -19.47 -8.71 0.24
C GLY A 174 -18.97 -9.35 1.53
N ASN A 175 -19.63 -9.05 2.64
CA ASN A 175 -19.36 -9.75 3.90
C ASN A 175 -19.99 -11.15 3.89
N ALA A 176 -19.36 -12.08 4.60
CA ALA A 176 -19.93 -13.38 4.89
C ALA A 176 -21.19 -13.30 5.77
N GLY A 177 -21.87 -14.43 5.91
CA GLY A 177 -22.92 -14.63 6.90
C GLY A 177 -22.40 -14.46 8.33
N ILE A 178 -23.29 -14.16 9.27
CA ILE A 178 -22.93 -13.72 10.62
C ILE A 178 -22.07 -14.74 11.38
N LEU A 179 -22.33 -16.04 11.24
CA LEU A 179 -21.67 -17.06 12.06
C LEU A 179 -20.49 -17.70 11.34
N PHE A 180 -20.67 -18.03 10.06
CA PHE A 180 -19.66 -18.74 9.27
C PHE A 180 -19.62 -18.21 7.84
N GLY A 181 -18.41 -18.18 7.28
CA GLY A 181 -18.17 -17.95 5.86
C GLY A 181 -16.98 -17.02 5.63
N ASN A 182 -16.50 -17.03 4.40
CA ASN A 182 -15.41 -16.16 3.97
C ASN A 182 -15.95 -14.85 3.41
N GLY A 183 -15.23 -13.76 3.61
CA GLY A 183 -15.55 -12.52 2.91
C GLY A 183 -15.24 -12.64 1.42
N GLY A 184 -15.99 -11.93 0.59
CA GLY A 184 -15.71 -11.83 -0.84
C GLY A 184 -14.53 -10.89 -1.11
N ASN A 185 -13.84 -11.08 -2.21
CA ASN A 185 -12.74 -10.22 -2.65
C ASN A 185 -13.29 -8.90 -3.21
N GLY A 186 -12.55 -7.81 -2.99
CA GLY A 186 -12.75 -6.57 -3.72
C GLY A 186 -12.13 -6.63 -5.13
N ALA A 187 -12.48 -5.64 -5.96
CA ALA A 187 -11.90 -5.42 -7.29
C ALA A 187 -11.57 -3.92 -7.45
N ASN A 188 -10.69 -3.53 -8.38
CA ASN A 188 -10.45 -2.13 -8.76
C ASN A 188 -10.25 -1.15 -7.57
N GLY A 189 -9.41 -1.50 -6.59
CA GLY A 189 -9.18 -0.73 -5.37
C GLY A 189 -10.24 -0.88 -4.26
N GLY A 190 -11.31 -1.64 -4.52
CA GLY A 190 -12.37 -1.93 -3.57
C GLY A 190 -11.94 -2.85 -2.43
N ARG A 191 -12.58 -2.72 -1.28
CA ARG A 191 -12.22 -3.46 -0.05
C ARG A 191 -12.63 -4.92 -0.13
N GLY A 192 -11.85 -5.79 0.49
CA GLY A 192 -12.27 -7.16 0.78
C GLY A 192 -13.34 -7.21 1.86
N GLY A 193 -14.27 -8.14 1.72
CA GLY A 193 -15.33 -8.40 2.68
C GLY A 193 -14.84 -9.10 3.94
N ASN A 194 -15.56 -8.91 5.05
CA ASN A 194 -15.26 -9.58 6.31
C ASN A 194 -15.83 -11.00 6.33
N ALA A 195 -15.10 -11.90 6.98
CA ALA A 195 -15.56 -13.25 7.30
C ALA A 195 -16.62 -13.27 8.42
N GLY A 196 -17.26 -14.44 8.59
CA GLY A 196 -18.23 -14.68 9.65
C GLY A 196 -17.59 -14.70 11.05
N LEU A 197 -18.39 -14.44 12.08
CA LEU A 197 -17.92 -14.22 13.45
C LEU A 197 -17.09 -15.37 14.02
N LEU A 198 -17.45 -16.62 13.75
CA LEU A 198 -16.80 -17.78 14.38
C LEU A 198 -15.65 -18.30 13.54
N PHE A 199 -15.87 -18.43 12.23
CA PHE A 199 -14.89 -18.96 11.28
C PHE A 199 -14.94 -18.25 9.95
N GLY A 200 -13.76 -18.04 9.36
CA GLY A 200 -13.61 -17.71 7.95
C GLY A 200 -12.40 -16.83 7.64
N PHE A 201 -12.12 -16.71 6.36
CA PHE A 201 -11.06 -15.89 5.80
C PHE A 201 -11.63 -14.56 5.33
N GLY A 202 -11.00 -13.45 5.70
CA GLY A 202 -11.32 -12.16 5.11
C GLY A 202 -10.99 -12.16 3.63
N GLY A 203 -11.82 -11.49 2.82
CA GLY A 203 -11.57 -11.36 1.39
C GLY A 203 -10.35 -10.48 1.10
N ALA A 204 -9.67 -10.72 -0.01
CA ALA A 204 -8.61 -9.83 -0.47
C ALA A 204 -9.18 -8.46 -0.86
N GLY A 205 -8.41 -7.41 -0.64
CA GLY A 205 -8.67 -6.12 -1.29
C GLY A 205 -8.36 -6.20 -2.77
N GLY A 206 -9.13 -5.48 -3.59
CA GLY A 206 -8.91 -5.41 -5.03
C GLY A 206 -7.67 -4.59 -5.36
N ASP A 207 -6.90 -5.01 -6.36
CA ASP A 207 -5.80 -4.20 -6.87
C ASP A 207 -6.33 -2.89 -7.45
N GLY A 208 -5.55 -1.81 -7.28
CA GLY A 208 -5.84 -0.51 -7.83
C GLY A 208 -5.74 -0.50 -9.35
N VAL A 209 -6.52 0.37 -9.98
CA VAL A 209 -6.57 0.55 -11.43
C VAL A 209 -5.40 1.42 -11.85
N ALA A 210 -4.73 1.05 -12.94
CA ALA A 210 -3.66 1.86 -13.52
C ALA A 210 -4.19 3.19 -14.06
N ALA A 211 -3.33 4.22 -14.05
CA ALA A 211 -3.64 5.48 -14.69
C ALA A 211 -3.90 5.29 -16.19
N THR A 212 -4.85 6.03 -16.74
CA THR A 212 -5.18 6.02 -18.17
C THR A 212 -4.94 7.39 -18.80
N TYR A 213 -4.61 7.39 -20.09
CA TYR A 213 -4.22 8.59 -20.83
C TYR A 213 -4.99 8.69 -22.14
N ASP A 214 -5.29 9.93 -22.55
CA ASP A 214 -5.86 10.21 -23.85
C ASP A 214 -4.79 10.11 -24.97
N ALA A 215 -5.21 10.23 -26.22
CA ALA A 215 -4.31 10.16 -27.37
C ALA A 215 -3.27 11.30 -27.43
N ASN A 216 -3.46 12.36 -26.65
CA ASN A 216 -2.54 13.50 -26.55
C ASN A 216 -1.59 13.36 -25.34
N GLY A 217 -1.72 12.30 -24.54
CA GLY A 217 -0.93 12.08 -23.34
C GLY A 217 -1.46 12.81 -22.10
N ASN A 218 -2.68 13.35 -22.12
CA ASN A 218 -3.28 13.92 -20.91
C ASN A 218 -3.86 12.82 -20.02
N PRO A 219 -3.71 12.91 -18.69
CA PRO A 219 -4.31 11.95 -17.78
C PRO A 219 -5.84 12.02 -17.85
N VAL A 220 -6.48 10.85 -18.05
CA VAL A 220 -7.94 10.69 -18.04
C VAL A 220 -8.37 10.23 -16.66
N ASP A 221 -7.76 9.16 -16.16
CA ASP A 221 -7.97 8.65 -14.80
C ASP A 221 -6.60 8.49 -14.10
N PRO A 222 -6.46 8.97 -12.86
CA PRO A 222 -5.26 8.72 -12.08
C PRO A 222 -5.18 7.24 -11.68
N ALA A 223 -3.98 6.77 -11.34
CA ALA A 223 -3.81 5.48 -10.72
C ALA A 223 -4.54 5.45 -9.36
N SER A 224 -5.25 4.37 -9.06
CA SER A 224 -5.96 4.23 -7.80
C SER A 224 -5.18 3.38 -6.81
N ASP A 225 -5.45 3.58 -5.53
CA ASP A 225 -4.91 2.74 -4.47
C ASP A 225 -5.49 1.32 -4.53
N GLY A 226 -4.76 0.39 -3.93
CA GLY A 226 -5.23 -0.96 -3.65
C GLY A 226 -6.20 -1.00 -2.46
N GLY A 227 -7.15 -1.91 -2.53
CA GLY A 227 -8.18 -2.10 -1.52
C GLY A 227 -7.65 -2.70 -0.23
N VAL A 228 -8.28 -2.35 0.89
CA VAL A 228 -7.98 -2.96 2.19
C VAL A 228 -8.52 -4.40 2.23
N GLY A 229 -7.71 -5.34 2.70
CA GLY A 229 -8.14 -6.72 2.95
C GLY A 229 -9.16 -6.82 4.08
N GLY A 230 -10.13 -7.71 3.92
CA GLY A 230 -11.20 -7.94 4.89
C GLY A 230 -10.72 -8.64 6.15
N ASN A 231 -11.47 -8.52 7.24
CA ASN A 231 -11.11 -9.19 8.49
C ASN A 231 -11.50 -10.67 8.46
N GLY A 232 -10.66 -11.53 9.02
CA GLY A 232 -10.97 -12.92 9.29
C GLY A 232 -11.98 -13.08 10.43
N GLY A 233 -12.52 -14.29 10.58
CA GLY A 233 -13.50 -14.58 11.61
C GLY A 233 -12.93 -14.35 13.01
N ALA A 234 -13.74 -13.84 13.93
CA ALA A 234 -13.29 -13.33 15.22
C ALA A 234 -12.64 -14.40 16.11
N LEU A 235 -13.05 -15.67 15.99
CA LEU A 235 -12.45 -16.77 16.74
C LEU A 235 -11.33 -17.46 15.94
N PHE A 236 -11.65 -18.01 14.77
CA PHE A 236 -10.69 -18.68 13.90
C PHE A 236 -10.77 -18.08 12.50
N GLY A 237 -9.78 -17.29 12.12
CA GLY A 237 -9.82 -16.64 10.83
C GLY A 237 -8.57 -15.87 10.47
N PHE A 238 -8.26 -15.85 9.20
CA PHE A 238 -7.11 -15.12 8.68
C PHE A 238 -7.61 -13.83 8.02
N GLY A 239 -6.89 -12.74 8.25
CA GLY A 239 -7.15 -11.50 7.54
C GLY A 239 -6.86 -11.65 6.05
N GLY A 240 -7.67 -11.01 5.21
CA GLY A 240 -7.43 -10.92 3.79
C GLY A 240 -6.22 -10.05 3.47
N THR A 241 -5.55 -10.31 2.36
CA THR A 241 -4.45 -9.47 1.89
C THR A 241 -4.98 -8.13 1.38
N GLY A 242 -4.20 -7.06 1.53
CA GLY A 242 -4.48 -5.81 0.83
C GLY A 242 -4.17 -5.94 -0.67
N GLY A 243 -4.89 -5.21 -1.50
CA GLY A 243 -4.64 -5.11 -2.94
C GLY A 243 -3.41 -4.25 -3.24
N SER A 244 -2.77 -4.47 -4.37
CA SER A 244 -1.65 -3.64 -4.82
C SER A 244 -2.14 -2.29 -5.35
N GLY A 245 -1.32 -1.25 -5.30
CA GLY A 245 -1.65 0.04 -5.91
C GLY A 245 -1.54 0.02 -7.44
N GLY A 246 -2.33 0.87 -8.10
CA GLY A 246 -2.32 1.02 -9.55
C GLY A 246 -1.02 1.66 -10.05
N ALA A 247 -0.54 1.24 -11.22
CA ALA A 247 0.63 1.84 -11.84
C ALA A 247 0.28 3.14 -12.58
N ASN A 248 1.23 4.06 -12.67
CA ASN A 248 1.13 5.28 -13.44
C ASN A 248 2.30 5.37 -14.42
N LEU A 249 2.05 5.13 -15.70
CA LEU A 249 3.06 5.19 -16.76
C LEU A 249 2.75 6.38 -17.67
N SER A 250 3.24 7.57 -17.30
CA SER A 250 2.99 8.80 -18.03
C SER A 250 3.72 8.82 -19.37
N PRO A 251 3.00 8.87 -20.52
CA PRO A 251 3.62 8.88 -21.84
C PRO A 251 4.16 10.26 -22.26
N GLY A 252 4.05 11.27 -21.40
CA GLY A 252 4.46 12.64 -21.70
C GLY A 252 4.86 13.42 -20.45
N THR A 253 5.11 14.71 -20.66
CA THR A 253 5.62 15.64 -19.64
C THR A 253 4.69 15.74 -18.43
N GLY A 254 5.25 15.71 -17.22
CA GLY A 254 4.50 15.98 -16.00
C GLY A 254 4.70 14.96 -14.88
N ILE A 255 3.79 14.96 -13.91
CA ILE A 255 3.96 14.17 -12.68
C ILE A 255 3.21 12.84 -12.82
N ALA A 256 3.94 11.73 -12.71
CA ALA A 256 3.39 10.38 -12.60
C ALA A 256 3.32 9.99 -11.10
N ILE A 257 2.11 9.81 -10.58
CA ILE A 257 1.86 9.36 -9.20
C ILE A 257 1.14 8.02 -9.26
N ALA A 258 1.77 6.98 -8.71
CA ALA A 258 1.17 5.65 -8.61
C ALA A 258 0.32 5.52 -7.35
N GLY A 259 -0.59 4.54 -7.34
CA GLY A 259 -1.45 4.27 -6.19
C GLY A 259 -0.71 3.56 -5.06
N ASP A 260 -1.16 3.78 -3.83
CA ASP A 260 -0.65 3.08 -2.65
C ASP A 260 -1.20 1.65 -2.58
N GLY A 261 -0.46 0.75 -1.92
CA GLY A 261 -0.92 -0.58 -1.58
C GLY A 261 -1.92 -0.57 -0.43
N GLY A 262 -2.94 -1.42 -0.52
CA GLY A 262 -3.96 -1.57 0.51
C GLY A 262 -3.45 -2.26 1.76
N ALA A 263 -4.01 -1.92 2.92
CA ALA A 263 -3.67 -2.59 4.17
C ALA A 263 -4.20 -4.02 4.22
N GLY A 264 -3.47 -4.92 4.89
CA GLY A 264 -3.94 -6.26 5.19
C GLY A 264 -4.99 -6.28 6.30
N GLY A 265 -5.94 -7.19 6.19
CA GLY A 265 -7.03 -7.37 7.14
C GLY A 265 -6.58 -7.99 8.46
N ARG A 266 -7.36 -7.80 9.51
CA ARG A 266 -7.09 -8.38 10.82
C ARG A 266 -7.46 -9.87 10.85
N GLY A 267 -6.62 -10.69 11.47
CA GLY A 267 -6.93 -12.07 11.83
C GLY A 267 -7.79 -12.19 13.10
N GLY A 268 -8.41 -13.35 13.29
CA GLY A 268 -9.18 -13.70 14.48
C GLY A 268 -8.33 -13.84 15.74
N LEU A 269 -8.98 -14.33 16.80
CA LEU A 269 -8.30 -14.69 18.05
C LEU A 269 -7.17 -15.71 17.77
N PHE A 270 -7.48 -16.74 17.00
CA PHE A 270 -6.54 -17.73 16.47
C PHE A 270 -6.44 -17.54 14.95
N GLY A 271 -5.47 -16.75 14.52
CA GLY A 271 -5.37 -16.37 13.13
C GLY A 271 -4.20 -15.45 12.85
N GLN A 272 -3.81 -15.37 11.57
CA GLN A 272 -2.78 -14.43 11.13
C GLN A 272 -3.43 -13.18 10.54
N GLY A 273 -2.76 -12.05 10.67
CA GLY A 273 -3.12 -10.85 9.92
C GLY A 273 -2.78 -11.03 8.44
N GLY A 274 -3.58 -10.45 7.56
CA GLY A 274 -3.29 -10.45 6.13
C GLY A 274 -2.08 -9.57 5.80
N SER A 275 -1.34 -9.86 4.73
CA SER A 275 -0.28 -8.97 4.26
C SER A 275 -0.85 -7.66 3.70
N GLY A 276 -0.10 -6.57 3.79
CA GLY A 276 -0.37 -5.38 2.99
C GLY A 276 -0.04 -5.62 1.51
N GLY A 277 -0.70 -4.88 0.62
CA GLY A 277 -0.42 -4.89 -0.81
C GLY A 277 0.79 -4.04 -1.17
N ALA A 278 1.40 -4.30 -2.32
CA ALA A 278 2.52 -3.48 -2.80
C ALA A 278 2.02 -2.12 -3.31
N GLY A 279 2.86 -1.09 -3.24
CA GLY A 279 2.59 0.18 -3.94
C GLY A 279 2.75 0.04 -5.45
N GLY A 280 2.08 0.90 -6.20
CA GLY A 280 2.14 0.94 -7.66
C GLY A 280 3.44 1.56 -8.19
N MET A 281 3.83 1.18 -9.40
CA MET A 281 4.99 1.77 -10.08
C MET A 281 4.62 3.09 -10.76
N ALA A 282 5.48 4.09 -10.66
CA ALA A 282 5.39 5.32 -11.44
C ALA A 282 6.50 5.42 -12.49
N SER A 283 6.17 5.93 -13.67
CA SER A 283 7.13 6.25 -14.73
C SER A 283 6.74 7.57 -15.39
N ALA A 284 7.70 8.49 -15.53
CA ALA A 284 7.52 9.78 -16.16
C ALA A 284 8.63 10.04 -17.21
N THR A 285 8.23 10.60 -18.35
CA THR A 285 9.15 11.16 -19.35
C THR A 285 9.04 12.68 -19.30
N ASP A 286 10.16 13.37 -19.17
CA ASP A 286 10.25 14.82 -18.94
C ASP A 286 9.34 15.26 -17.78
N GLY A 287 9.58 14.67 -16.61
CA GLY A 287 8.73 14.87 -15.45
C GLY A 287 9.13 14.09 -14.20
N THR A 288 8.36 14.25 -13.14
CA THR A 288 8.57 13.62 -11.83
C THR A 288 7.77 12.32 -11.70
N ALA A 289 8.41 11.24 -11.24
CA ALA A 289 7.76 9.97 -10.92
C ALA A 289 7.77 9.69 -9.41
N LEU A 290 6.59 9.36 -8.85
CA LEU A 290 6.38 9.03 -7.44
C LEU A 290 5.75 7.63 -7.31
N GLY A 291 6.54 6.66 -6.89
CA GLY A 291 6.07 5.29 -6.63
C GLY A 291 5.13 5.26 -5.43
N GLY A 292 4.13 4.39 -5.48
CA GLY A 292 3.16 4.24 -4.39
C GLY A 292 3.76 3.60 -3.16
N ASN A 293 3.25 3.91 -1.98
CA ASN A 293 3.68 3.29 -0.73
C ASN A 293 3.14 1.87 -0.59
N GLY A 294 3.86 1.01 0.10
CA GLY A 294 3.39 -0.32 0.47
C GLY A 294 2.35 -0.27 1.58
N GLY A 295 1.36 -1.15 1.49
CA GLY A 295 0.30 -1.30 2.48
C GLY A 295 0.78 -1.88 3.80
N LYS A 296 0.16 -1.48 4.90
CA LYS A 296 0.47 -2.04 6.23
C LYS A 296 -0.02 -3.48 6.35
N GLY A 297 0.75 -4.33 7.03
CA GLY A 297 0.31 -5.67 7.42
C GLY A 297 -0.77 -5.69 8.51
N GLY A 298 -1.66 -6.66 8.42
CA GLY A 298 -2.79 -6.86 9.32
C GLY A 298 -2.40 -7.34 10.71
N THR A 299 -3.28 -7.12 11.68
CA THR A 299 -3.02 -7.50 13.09
C THR A 299 -3.47 -8.93 13.38
N ALA A 300 -2.82 -9.57 14.36
CA ALA A 300 -3.21 -10.85 14.93
C ALA A 300 -3.33 -10.74 16.47
N ILE A 301 -4.15 -11.58 17.10
CA ILE A 301 -4.14 -11.70 18.57
C ILE A 301 -3.18 -12.81 18.98
N LEU A 302 -3.52 -14.06 18.65
CA LEU A 302 -2.66 -15.23 18.82
C LEU A 302 -2.23 -15.71 17.43
N GLY A 303 -0.99 -15.43 17.06
CA GLY A 303 -0.47 -15.79 15.75
C GLY A 303 0.59 -14.83 15.23
N VAL A 304 0.60 -14.67 13.92
CA VAL A 304 1.60 -13.87 13.20
C VAL A 304 0.91 -12.63 12.63
N GLY A 305 1.44 -11.45 12.92
CA GLY A 305 1.02 -10.23 12.24
C GLY A 305 1.39 -10.30 10.76
N GLY A 306 0.56 -9.75 9.88
CA GLY A 306 0.80 -9.78 8.44
C GLY A 306 2.06 -8.99 8.05
N ALA A 307 2.74 -9.37 6.98
CA ALA A 307 3.84 -8.57 6.45
C ALA A 307 3.33 -7.23 5.88
N GLY A 308 4.15 -6.18 5.95
CA GLY A 308 3.91 -4.97 5.17
C GLY A 308 4.23 -5.21 3.68
N GLY A 309 3.54 -4.50 2.80
CA GLY A 309 3.80 -4.52 1.36
C GLY A 309 5.04 -3.72 0.99
N ALA A 310 5.66 -4.04 -0.15
CA ALA A 310 6.76 -3.25 -0.68
C ALA A 310 6.27 -1.90 -1.23
N GLY A 311 7.09 -0.87 -1.15
CA GLY A 311 6.89 0.35 -1.91
C GLY A 311 7.08 0.11 -3.41
N GLY A 312 6.40 0.91 -4.22
CA GLY A 312 6.48 0.88 -5.67
C GLY A 312 7.69 1.65 -6.19
N ASN A 313 8.21 1.23 -7.34
CA ASN A 313 9.35 1.90 -7.95
C ASN A 313 8.91 3.18 -8.67
N ALA A 314 9.84 4.12 -8.81
CA ALA A 314 9.70 5.30 -9.64
C ALA A 314 10.81 5.34 -10.68
N GLU A 315 10.44 5.69 -11.91
CA GLU A 315 11.36 5.91 -13.01
C GLU A 315 11.09 7.28 -13.63
N ALA A 316 12.10 8.15 -13.69
CA ALA A 316 11.98 9.43 -14.37
C ALA A 316 13.14 9.62 -15.35
N THR A 317 12.84 10.08 -16.55
CA THR A 317 13.84 10.49 -17.56
C THR A 317 13.57 11.94 -17.90
N GLY A 318 14.57 12.83 -17.82
CA GLY A 318 14.33 14.25 -18.06
C GLY A 318 15.61 15.08 -18.13
N SER A 319 15.54 16.18 -18.89
CA SER A 319 16.64 17.15 -18.95
C SER A 319 16.49 18.31 -17.96
N ASP A 320 15.34 18.40 -17.28
CA ASP A 320 15.09 19.38 -16.25
C ASP A 320 15.69 18.89 -14.92
N PRO A 321 16.58 19.66 -14.27
CA PRO A 321 17.12 19.29 -12.95
C PRO A 321 16.08 19.26 -11.83
N ASP A 322 14.88 19.80 -12.05
CA ASP A 322 13.78 19.76 -11.08
C ASP A 322 12.94 18.48 -11.18
N ASP A 323 13.19 17.62 -12.18
CA ASP A 323 12.56 16.31 -12.30
C ASP A 323 13.16 15.32 -11.28
N LEU A 324 12.30 14.44 -10.76
CA LEU A 324 12.64 13.53 -9.65
C LEU A 324 12.06 12.13 -9.86
N ALA A 325 12.79 11.09 -9.44
CA ALA A 325 12.27 9.73 -9.29
C ALA A 325 12.29 9.32 -7.81
N PHE A 326 11.13 9.28 -7.14
CA PHE A 326 11.02 8.82 -5.75
C PHE A 326 10.32 7.47 -5.65
N GLY A 327 11.06 6.43 -5.25
CA GLY A 327 10.46 5.17 -4.87
C GLY A 327 9.57 5.31 -3.63
N GLY A 328 8.48 4.56 -3.58
CA GLY A 328 7.53 4.60 -2.46
C GLY A 328 8.09 3.92 -1.21
N ASP A 329 7.58 4.31 -0.04
CA ASP A 329 7.98 3.70 1.23
C ASP A 329 7.41 2.28 1.37
N GLY A 330 8.15 1.40 2.05
CA GLY A 330 7.68 0.09 2.44
C GLY A 330 6.64 0.15 3.56
N GLY A 331 5.63 -0.71 3.48
CA GLY A 331 4.58 -0.82 4.47
C GLY A 331 5.07 -1.39 5.80
N ARG A 332 4.49 -0.92 6.90
CA ARG A 332 4.80 -1.44 8.24
C ARG A 332 4.28 -2.88 8.41
N GLY A 333 5.04 -3.73 9.10
CA GLY A 333 4.59 -5.04 9.53
C GLY A 333 3.46 -5.00 10.57
N GLY A 334 2.58 -5.99 10.51
CA GLY A 334 1.43 -6.16 11.40
C GLY A 334 1.84 -6.58 12.82
N THR A 335 1.01 -6.21 13.80
CA THR A 335 1.28 -6.51 15.21
C THR A 335 0.64 -7.82 15.64
N ALA A 336 1.22 -8.51 16.63
CA ALA A 336 0.59 -9.65 17.31
C ALA A 336 0.56 -9.46 18.84
N VAL A 337 -0.41 -10.03 19.57
CA VAL A 337 -0.39 -9.98 21.04
C VAL A 337 0.52 -11.08 21.60
N LEU A 338 0.21 -12.34 21.26
CA LEU A 338 1.11 -13.48 21.43
C LEU A 338 1.50 -14.02 20.05
N GLY A 339 2.80 -14.21 19.84
CA GLY A 339 3.35 -14.84 18.64
C GLY A 339 4.44 -13.99 18.01
N SER A 340 4.33 -13.66 16.74
CA SER A 340 5.35 -12.86 16.06
C SER A 340 4.76 -11.66 15.31
N GLY A 341 5.48 -10.54 15.33
CA GLY A 341 5.18 -9.39 14.51
C GLY A 341 5.51 -9.68 13.05
N GLY A 342 4.75 -9.09 12.12
CA GLY A 342 5.03 -9.18 10.70
C GLY A 342 6.29 -8.42 10.32
N ALA A 343 6.97 -8.84 9.25
CA ALA A 343 8.07 -8.05 8.70
C ALA A 343 7.56 -6.75 8.08
N GLY A 344 8.35 -5.68 8.14
CA GLY A 344 8.13 -4.50 7.30
C GLY A 344 8.49 -4.77 5.84
N GLY A 345 7.82 -4.08 4.92
CA GLY A 345 8.09 -4.15 3.49
C GLY A 345 9.33 -3.35 3.09
N GLY A 346 9.95 -3.70 1.97
CA GLY A 346 11.05 -2.91 1.41
C GLY A 346 10.56 -1.61 0.79
N GLY A 347 11.39 -0.57 0.80
CA GLY A 347 11.16 0.64 0.01
C GLY A 347 11.38 0.38 -1.49
N GLY A 348 10.70 1.15 -2.34
CA GLY A 348 10.82 1.10 -3.79
C GLY A 348 12.08 1.82 -4.28
N TYR A 349 12.53 1.48 -5.49
CA TYR A 349 13.66 2.13 -6.14
C TYR A 349 13.24 3.47 -6.76
N GLY A 350 14.15 4.45 -6.73
CA GLY A 350 14.01 5.71 -7.47
C GLY A 350 15.10 5.82 -8.53
N ASP A 351 14.74 5.54 -9.77
CA ASP A 351 15.66 5.48 -10.90
C ASP A 351 15.48 6.72 -11.80
N ALA A 352 16.51 7.55 -11.84
CA ALA A 352 16.53 8.79 -12.59
C ALA A 352 17.54 8.72 -13.74
N TYR A 353 17.12 9.05 -14.95
CA TYR A 353 17.98 9.10 -16.14
C TYR A 353 18.13 10.54 -16.61
N ASP A 354 19.29 10.85 -17.21
CA ASP A 354 19.70 12.20 -17.59
C ASP A 354 19.96 13.15 -16.40
N ALA A 355 19.30 14.31 -16.30
CA ALA A 355 19.63 15.38 -15.34
C ALA A 355 18.84 15.31 -14.02
N VAL A 356 18.13 14.20 -13.79
CA VAL A 356 17.09 14.02 -12.78
C VAL A 356 17.68 13.47 -11.47
N ASP A 357 17.15 13.87 -10.31
CA ASP A 357 17.54 13.26 -9.01
C ASP A 357 16.71 11.97 -8.76
N GLY A 358 17.37 10.88 -8.35
CA GLY A 358 16.75 9.59 -8.02
C GLY A 358 16.88 9.24 -6.54
N ALA A 359 15.77 8.84 -5.92
CA ALA A 359 15.72 8.57 -4.49
C ALA A 359 14.87 7.33 -4.17
N GLY A 360 15.48 6.36 -3.48
CA GLY A 360 14.79 5.17 -3.00
C GLY A 360 13.92 5.45 -1.78
N GLY A 361 12.80 4.72 -1.68
CA GLY A 361 11.88 4.81 -0.56
C GLY A 361 12.43 4.18 0.72
N ARG A 362 11.91 4.58 1.87
CA ARG A 362 12.28 4.01 3.18
C ARG A 362 11.74 2.58 3.33
N GLY A 363 12.49 1.70 3.98
CA GLY A 363 11.98 0.41 4.42
C GLY A 363 10.98 0.53 5.58
N GLY A 364 9.92 -0.28 5.54
CA GLY A 364 8.88 -0.29 6.56
C GLY A 364 9.35 -0.88 7.89
N ASP A 365 8.81 -0.39 9.01
CA ASP A 365 9.15 -0.93 10.32
C ASP A 365 8.56 -2.34 10.52
N GLY A 366 9.26 -3.16 11.31
CA GLY A 366 8.75 -4.45 11.76
C GLY A 366 7.57 -4.32 12.74
N GLY A 367 6.72 -5.34 12.74
CA GLY A 367 5.58 -5.46 13.63
C GLY A 367 5.97 -5.70 15.08
N SER A 368 5.25 -5.08 16.02
CA SER A 368 5.48 -5.26 17.45
C SER A 368 4.68 -6.42 18.03
N VAL A 369 5.15 -6.92 19.18
CA VAL A 369 4.46 -7.95 19.96
C VAL A 369 4.39 -7.66 21.45
N GLN A 370 3.39 -8.20 22.15
CA GLN A 370 3.41 -8.18 23.62
C GLN A 370 4.24 -9.35 24.18
N TRP A 371 4.12 -10.53 23.56
CA TRP A 371 4.85 -11.75 23.93
C TRP A 371 5.27 -12.51 22.67
N GLY A 372 6.55 -12.87 22.57
CA GLY A 372 7.15 -13.53 21.41
C GLY A 372 8.12 -12.66 20.62
N ALA A 373 8.20 -12.78 19.29
CA ALA A 373 9.26 -12.14 18.50
C ALA A 373 8.77 -10.92 17.72
N GLY A 374 9.48 -9.79 17.82
CA GLY A 374 9.24 -8.65 16.95
C GLY A 374 9.62 -8.93 15.50
N GLY A 375 8.92 -8.30 14.55
CA GLY A 375 9.17 -8.45 13.12
C GLY A 375 10.45 -7.76 12.66
N LYS A 376 11.05 -8.24 11.56
CA LYS A 376 12.20 -7.56 10.94
C LYS A 376 11.76 -6.23 10.32
N GLY A 377 12.59 -5.21 10.38
CA GLY A 377 12.46 -4.02 9.52
C GLY A 377 12.75 -4.34 8.05
N GLY A 378 12.06 -3.64 7.15
CA GLY A 378 12.25 -3.73 5.71
C GLY A 378 13.51 -3.00 5.24
N THR A 379 14.07 -3.40 4.11
CA THR A 379 15.22 -2.73 3.50
C THR A 379 14.81 -1.40 2.88
N GLY A 380 15.69 -0.40 2.89
CA GLY A 380 15.51 0.79 2.08
C GLY A 380 15.63 0.48 0.59
N GLY A 381 14.94 1.25 -0.25
CA GLY A 381 15.05 1.18 -1.71
C GLY A 381 16.32 1.86 -2.21
N GLY A 382 16.79 1.47 -3.39
CA GLY A 382 17.97 2.10 -4.00
C GLY A 382 17.63 3.41 -4.70
N GLY A 383 18.62 4.30 -4.81
CA GLY A 383 18.57 5.48 -5.67
C GLY A 383 19.56 5.36 -6.81
N TYR A 384 19.15 5.70 -8.02
CA TYR A 384 20.00 5.74 -9.21
C TYR A 384 19.86 7.10 -9.91
N SER A 385 20.96 7.69 -10.36
CA SER A 385 20.94 8.89 -11.22
C SER A 385 22.10 8.92 -12.23
N ASP A 386 21.85 9.34 -13.48
CA ASP A 386 22.91 9.50 -14.48
C ASP A 386 23.75 10.78 -14.32
N ASN A 387 23.13 11.92 -14.03
CA ASN A 387 23.84 13.20 -13.85
C ASN A 387 23.33 14.04 -12.66
N GLY A 388 22.26 13.60 -11.99
CA GLY A 388 21.70 14.20 -10.79
C GLY A 388 22.13 13.47 -9.51
N LYS A 389 21.44 13.73 -8.41
CA LYS A 389 21.70 13.10 -7.11
C LYS A 389 21.03 11.75 -7.02
N ALA A 390 21.72 10.78 -6.43
CA ALA A 390 21.17 9.49 -6.08
C ALA A 390 21.10 9.34 -4.55
N HIS A 391 19.92 9.01 -4.02
CA HIS A 391 19.70 8.83 -2.59
C HIS A 391 19.16 7.44 -2.29
N GLY A 392 19.88 6.66 -1.48
CA GLY A 392 19.40 5.40 -0.96
C GLY A 392 18.42 5.62 0.19
N GLY A 393 17.33 4.85 0.21
CA GLY A 393 16.33 4.90 1.25
C GLY A 393 16.85 4.34 2.58
N ARG A 394 16.36 4.85 3.71
CA ARG A 394 16.73 4.30 5.04
C ARG A 394 16.10 2.92 5.27
N GLY A 395 16.80 2.04 5.97
CA GLY A 395 16.23 0.78 6.46
C GLY A 395 15.18 1.01 7.56
N GLY A 396 14.17 0.14 7.62
CA GLY A 396 13.12 0.18 8.64
C GLY A 396 13.59 -0.32 10.01
N ALA A 397 12.99 0.15 11.09
CA ALA A 397 13.32 -0.34 12.43
C ALA A 397 12.79 -1.76 12.64
N GLY A 398 13.49 -2.56 13.44
CA GLY A 398 12.97 -3.85 13.91
C GLY A 398 11.83 -3.67 14.92
N GLY A 399 10.86 -4.57 14.89
CA GLY A 399 9.74 -4.59 15.83
C GLY A 399 10.18 -4.89 17.26
N GLY A 400 9.64 -4.18 18.23
CA GLY A 400 9.90 -4.40 19.66
C GLY A 400 8.78 -5.18 20.37
N GLY A 401 9.01 -5.50 21.64
CA GLY A 401 7.94 -5.99 22.50
C GLY A 401 8.22 -5.87 24.00
N ALA A 402 7.30 -6.41 24.82
CA ALA A 402 7.35 -6.34 26.27
C ALA A 402 8.09 -7.52 26.93
N ALA A 403 7.84 -7.81 28.21
CA ALA A 403 8.68 -8.59 29.14
C ALA A 403 9.40 -9.86 28.62
N LEU A 404 8.78 -10.67 27.75
CA LEU A 404 9.35 -11.92 27.22
C LEU A 404 9.52 -11.90 25.69
N THR A 405 10.04 -10.81 25.12
CA THR A 405 10.13 -10.68 23.66
C THR A 405 11.56 -10.52 23.15
N SER A 406 11.87 -11.17 22.02
CA SER A 406 13.06 -10.83 21.26
C SER A 406 12.73 -9.72 20.27
N GLY A 407 13.52 -8.64 20.27
CA GLY A 407 13.38 -7.59 19.26
C GLY A 407 13.77 -8.07 17.87
N GLY A 408 13.07 -7.59 16.85
CA GLY A 408 13.36 -7.89 15.45
C GLY A 408 14.63 -7.17 14.98
N ARG A 409 15.32 -7.72 13.97
CA ARG A 409 16.46 -7.04 13.35
C ARG A 409 15.98 -5.81 12.56
N GLY A 410 16.75 -4.73 12.59
CA GLY A 410 16.54 -3.59 11.70
C GLY A 410 16.79 -3.94 10.23
N GLY A 411 16.19 -3.17 9.34
CA GLY A 411 16.38 -3.24 7.90
C GLY A 411 17.71 -2.65 7.49
N ASP A 412 18.23 -3.14 6.37
CA ASP A 412 19.44 -2.57 5.78
C ASP A 412 19.08 -1.29 5.00
N GLY A 413 19.98 -0.32 4.95
CA GLY A 413 19.82 0.88 4.13
C GLY A 413 19.93 0.56 2.64
N GLY A 414 19.32 1.38 1.80
CA GLY A 414 19.37 1.25 0.34
C GLY A 414 20.66 1.81 -0.24
N ASP A 415 21.10 1.22 -1.33
CA ASP A 415 22.28 1.66 -2.07
C ASP A 415 21.98 2.89 -2.92
N ALA A 416 23.01 3.66 -3.25
CA ALA A 416 22.91 4.82 -4.13
C ALA A 416 24.00 4.79 -5.21
N ALA A 417 23.62 5.02 -6.47
CA ALA A 417 24.56 5.11 -7.57
C ALA A 417 24.29 6.36 -8.40
N ALA A 418 25.28 7.24 -8.51
CA ALA A 418 25.23 8.42 -9.37
C ALA A 418 26.36 8.39 -10.40
N PHE A 419 26.10 8.74 -11.66
CA PHE A 419 27.12 8.86 -12.71
C PHE A 419 27.34 10.34 -13.09
N GLY A 420 28.19 10.59 -14.10
CA GLY A 420 28.32 11.92 -14.69
C GLY A 420 28.76 12.99 -13.71
N THR A 421 27.94 14.03 -13.54
CA THR A 421 28.13 15.12 -12.56
C THR A 421 27.41 14.91 -11.24
N GLY A 422 26.74 13.76 -11.09
CA GLY A 422 25.88 13.44 -9.96
C GLY A 422 26.61 13.13 -8.66
N THR A 423 25.85 13.02 -7.58
CA THR A 423 26.35 12.62 -6.25
C THR A 423 25.48 11.54 -5.63
N ALA A 424 26.07 10.50 -5.06
CA ALA A 424 25.37 9.41 -4.40
C ALA A 424 25.47 9.52 -2.87
N LEU A 425 24.34 9.34 -2.19
CA LEU A 425 24.24 9.21 -0.74
C LEU A 425 23.45 7.95 -0.39
N ALA A 426 24.13 6.97 0.18
CA ALA A 426 23.49 5.73 0.62
C ALA A 426 22.56 5.93 1.83
N GLY A 427 21.62 5.00 1.98
CA GLY A 427 20.68 4.97 3.08
C GLY A 427 21.27 4.49 4.40
N ASP A 428 20.80 5.06 5.50
CA ASP A 428 21.15 4.60 6.84
C ASP A 428 20.51 3.23 7.16
N ALA A 429 21.21 2.43 7.95
CA ALA A 429 20.67 1.21 8.54
C ALA A 429 19.55 1.50 9.55
N GLY A 430 18.50 0.67 9.53
CA GLY A 430 17.46 0.66 10.54
C GLY A 430 17.94 0.07 11.87
N ASP A 431 17.44 0.63 12.98
CA ASP A 431 17.76 0.14 14.31
C ASP A 431 17.09 -1.21 14.61
N GLY A 432 17.71 -2.00 15.48
CA GLY A 432 17.09 -3.23 15.98
C GLY A 432 15.97 -2.94 16.98
N GLY A 433 14.96 -3.80 17.02
CA GLY A 433 13.85 -3.68 17.96
C GLY A 433 14.25 -3.93 19.41
N SER A 434 13.54 -3.31 20.35
CA SER A 434 13.76 -3.55 21.78
C SER A 434 13.23 -4.93 22.19
N GLY A 435 14.07 -5.71 22.86
CA GLY A 435 13.64 -6.92 23.55
C GLY A 435 13.02 -6.61 24.91
N GLY A 436 12.29 -7.58 25.46
CA GLY A 436 11.76 -7.54 26.81
C GLY A 436 12.80 -7.67 27.91
N VAL A 437 12.36 -7.57 29.17
CA VAL A 437 13.19 -7.76 30.38
C VAL A 437 13.99 -9.07 30.35
N LEU A 438 13.47 -10.10 29.68
CA LEU A 438 14.12 -11.41 29.53
C LEU A 438 14.48 -11.76 28.07
N GLY A 439 14.28 -10.85 27.12
CA GLY A 439 14.56 -11.11 25.71
C GLY A 439 15.68 -10.24 25.14
N SER A 440 16.25 -10.68 24.02
CA SER A 440 17.37 -9.97 23.38
C SER A 440 16.88 -8.79 22.54
N THR A 441 17.63 -7.70 22.53
CA THR A 441 17.46 -6.64 21.52
C THR A 441 17.80 -7.16 20.13
N GLY A 442 17.08 -6.68 19.13
CA GLY A 442 17.39 -6.93 17.73
C GLY A 442 18.71 -6.29 17.33
N ARG A 443 19.35 -6.86 16.31
CA ARG A 443 20.56 -6.25 15.71
C ARG A 443 20.15 -5.11 14.79
N LYS A 444 21.00 -4.07 14.71
CA LYS A 444 20.91 -3.03 13.69
C LYS A 444 21.15 -3.64 12.29
N GLY A 445 20.56 -3.05 11.25
CA GLY A 445 20.89 -3.37 9.86
C GLY A 445 22.28 -2.90 9.44
N ALA A 446 22.65 -3.21 8.20
CA ALA A 446 23.78 -2.61 7.50
C ALA A 446 23.36 -1.31 6.82
N GLY A 447 24.26 -0.33 6.70
CA GLY A 447 24.02 0.84 5.85
C GLY A 447 24.16 0.46 4.38
N GLY A 448 23.59 1.26 3.49
CA GLY A 448 23.79 1.07 2.05
C GLY A 448 25.18 1.49 1.59
N GLU A 449 25.49 1.16 0.35
CA GLU A 449 26.70 1.56 -0.36
C GLU A 449 26.42 2.73 -1.32
N ALA A 450 27.34 3.70 -1.40
CA ALA A 450 27.26 4.83 -2.32
C ALA A 450 28.38 4.71 -3.35
N SER A 451 28.04 4.81 -4.63
CA SER A 451 29.02 4.85 -5.72
C SER A 451 28.83 6.08 -6.60
N ASP A 452 29.85 6.93 -6.64
CA ASP A 452 29.95 8.03 -7.60
C ASP A 452 30.77 7.54 -8.79
N GLY A 453 30.15 7.33 -9.95
CA GLY A 453 30.79 6.93 -11.20
C GLY A 453 31.77 7.98 -11.76
N ALA A 454 31.83 9.16 -11.15
CA ALA A 454 32.77 10.22 -11.45
C ALA A 454 34.14 9.97 -10.79
N ASN A 455 34.96 9.08 -11.36
CA ASN A 455 36.41 8.94 -11.07
C ASN A 455 36.82 8.94 -9.57
N ASP A 456 36.78 7.78 -8.90
CA ASP A 456 37.83 7.25 -8.00
C ASP A 456 38.66 8.21 -7.10
N SER A 457 38.13 9.35 -6.66
CA SER A 457 38.91 10.33 -5.88
C SER A 457 38.14 11.12 -4.84
N GLY A 458 36.82 10.93 -4.70
CA GLY A 458 36.01 11.81 -3.87
C GLY A 458 34.85 11.22 -3.09
N ALA A 459 34.53 9.93 -3.20
CA ALA A 459 33.40 9.35 -2.48
C ALA A 459 33.66 9.40 -0.96
N THR A 460 33.16 10.46 -0.31
CA THR A 460 33.00 10.50 1.13
C THR A 460 31.87 9.53 1.47
N ALA A 461 32.19 8.24 1.56
CA ALA A 461 31.37 7.31 2.31
C ALA A 461 31.11 7.99 3.65
N ALA A 462 29.86 8.36 3.92
CA ALA A 462 29.44 8.97 5.16
C ALA A 462 29.92 8.01 6.26
N LYS A 463 31.03 8.40 6.90
CA LYS A 463 31.73 7.56 7.86
C LYS A 463 30.72 7.29 8.96
N ALA A 464 30.18 6.08 8.99
CA ALA A 464 29.19 5.67 9.97
C ALA A 464 29.61 6.21 11.34
N PRO A 465 28.72 6.93 12.06
CA PRO A 465 29.07 7.49 13.35
C PRO A 465 29.63 6.37 14.21
N LYS A 466 30.89 6.55 14.62
CA LYS A 466 31.66 5.57 15.37
C LYS A 466 30.78 5.10 16.54
N PRO A 467 30.49 3.80 16.69
CA PRO A 467 29.60 3.33 17.74
C PRO A 467 30.13 3.86 19.08
N ALA A 468 29.26 4.51 19.84
CA ALA A 468 29.60 5.02 21.16
C ALA A 468 30.04 3.84 22.05
N THR A 469 31.35 3.61 22.13
CA THR A 469 31.97 2.69 23.08
C THR A 469 31.80 3.28 24.47
N GLY A 470 30.64 3.06 25.09
CA GLY A 470 30.29 3.73 26.34
C GLY A 470 29.21 3.08 27.20
N ALA A 471 28.72 1.88 26.89
CA ALA A 471 27.89 1.14 27.83
C ALA A 471 28.78 0.35 28.81
N LYS A 472 29.24 1.03 29.88
CA LYS A 472 29.84 0.35 31.04
C LYS A 472 28.77 -0.58 31.66
N SER A 473 28.88 -1.87 31.38
CA SER A 473 28.18 -2.92 32.13
C SER A 473 28.62 -2.86 33.59
N ALA A 474 27.80 -2.25 34.44
CA ALA A 474 27.98 -2.28 35.89
C ALA A 474 27.64 -3.69 36.41
N ARG A 475 28.63 -4.58 36.39
CA ARG A 475 28.60 -5.85 37.15
C ARG A 475 28.54 -5.51 38.64
N ARG A 476 27.33 -5.50 39.21
CA ARG A 476 27.12 -5.41 40.66
C ARG A 476 27.51 -6.77 41.27
N SER A 477 28.74 -6.85 41.77
CA SER A 477 29.24 -7.96 42.58
C SER A 477 28.46 -8.02 43.90
N SER A 478 27.56 -8.98 44.05
CA SER A 478 26.99 -9.32 45.36
C SER A 478 27.96 -10.22 46.14
N ARG A 479 28.70 -9.60 47.05
CA ARG A 479 29.26 -10.28 48.24
C ARG A 479 28.68 -9.58 49.47
N ARG A 480 27.69 -10.22 50.09
CA ARG A 480 27.55 -10.42 51.54
C ARG A 480 26.38 -11.36 51.76
#